data_AF-A0AAW2HA42-F1
#
_entry.id   AF-A0AAW2HA42-F1
#
_cell.length_a   1.000
_cell.length_b   1.000
_cell.length_c   1.000
_cell.angle_alpha   90.00
_cell.angle_beta   90.00
_cell.angle_gamma   90.00
#
_symmetry.space_group_name_H-M   'P 1'
#
loop_
_entity.id
_entity.type
_entity.pdbx_description
1 polymer ?
#
loop_
_entity_poly.entity_id
_entity_poly.type
_entity_poly.pdbx_seq_one_letter_code
_entity_poly.pdbx_strand_id
1 'polypeptide(L)'
;MGNIALLVIFTSLLQLSVQTMAGERKTYKAAVVEYHPELTTTENIKNYLTYIEKAGKEKADIILLPESTLTTTTNGSLVPHPSEKVIPYLNKTYIAHEAVRAMSEAAAKNKLYVLANVLERVECTNKTNCPPRGYFIYNTNIVFDRKGTVIARYRKFNVYDEKQDKPERDLSTFTTDFGVTFGTFICFDVLFKTPAIELVREKGVKHFLFSSFWYSEVPFLTASQVQAGWSYAMNATLLAVGANKPAIGTTGCGLYLGRGKSYRAMREIDMSVMLFFTVPIDGSSAELSDVYEFKYLRNTPGISPRTLNVMSDRSIPASTGKDLDMKAGSFDSEICDGVLCCRVTAKYRNSTIENLQNYKYRALAFQGIRCFGENNWHEVAYCGVVLCMGDHCAKKPPNDQYPLIFDEIKIEGLWKGKEAFQMPTTLVYKKDDNNHSLMDILDNDNFVFKSERTQGGEAANVSMKLLKKNIGNLISFGVYGRVFK
;
A
#
# COMPACT_ATOMS: atom_id res chain seq x y z
N MET A 1 -42.62 -65.58 38.73
CA MET A 1 -42.61 -64.99 37.38
C MET A 1 -43.22 -63.60 37.51
N GLY A 2 -42.40 -62.57 37.34
CA GLY A 2 -42.62 -61.25 37.93
C GLY A 2 -43.55 -60.30 37.15
N ASN A 3 -44.33 -59.54 37.95
CA ASN A 3 -44.61 -58.09 37.97
C ASN A 3 -44.74 -57.33 36.63
N ILE A 4 -45.93 -56.81 36.29
CA ILE A 4 -46.58 -55.54 36.75
C ILE A 4 -46.01 -54.27 36.07
N ALA A 5 -46.80 -53.79 35.10
CA ALA A 5 -47.31 -52.43 34.91
C ALA A 5 -46.46 -51.26 34.34
N LEU A 6 -47.20 -50.53 33.49
CA LEU A 6 -47.26 -49.07 33.27
C LEU A 6 -46.35 -48.39 32.23
N LEU A 7 -47.05 -47.85 31.21
CA LEU A 7 -47.00 -46.47 30.72
C LEU A 7 -45.62 -45.81 30.58
N VAL A 8 -45.13 -45.66 29.34
CA VAL A 8 -44.16 -44.62 29.00
C VAL A 8 -44.63 -43.87 27.76
N ILE A 9 -44.88 -42.59 28.02
CA ILE A 9 -45.26 -41.50 27.14
C ILE A 9 -44.24 -41.36 26.00
N PHE A 10 -44.73 -41.28 24.76
CA PHE A 10 -43.95 -40.84 23.59
C PHE A 10 -43.65 -39.34 23.72
N THR A 11 -42.56 -38.98 24.40
CA THR A 11 -41.95 -37.65 24.27
C THR A 11 -40.93 -37.71 23.15
N SER A 12 -41.38 -37.42 21.93
CA SER A 12 -40.52 -37.02 20.83
C SER A 12 -39.80 -35.73 21.20
N LEU A 13 -38.60 -35.86 21.73
CA LEU A 13 -37.61 -34.79 21.85
C LEU A 13 -37.23 -34.32 20.46
N LEU A 14 -37.94 -33.30 19.95
CA LEU A 14 -37.33 -32.35 19.01
C LEU A 14 -36.15 -31.70 19.74
N GLN A 15 -34.95 -32.26 19.57
CA GLN A 15 -33.75 -31.46 19.64
C GLN A 15 -33.79 -30.52 18.43
N LEU A 16 -34.47 -29.39 18.61
CA LEU A 16 -34.15 -28.18 17.88
C LEU A 16 -32.67 -27.90 18.15
N SER A 17 -31.81 -28.39 17.26
CA SER A 17 -30.50 -27.81 17.06
C SER A 17 -30.76 -26.37 16.68
N VAL A 18 -30.75 -25.48 17.67
CA VAL A 18 -30.50 -24.06 17.44
C VAL A 18 -29.05 -24.02 16.97
N GLN A 19 -28.85 -24.31 15.68
CA GLN A 19 -27.75 -23.74 14.95
C GLN A 19 -28.00 -22.24 15.09
N THR A 20 -27.32 -21.61 16.04
CA THR A 20 -27.10 -20.18 15.97
C THR A 20 -26.40 -19.97 14.65
N MET A 21 -27.16 -19.71 13.59
CA MET A 21 -26.71 -18.92 12.47
C MET A 21 -26.35 -17.57 13.05
N ALA A 22 -25.17 -17.48 13.68
CA ALA A 22 -24.47 -16.23 13.75
C ALA A 22 -24.37 -15.78 12.30
N GLY A 23 -25.19 -14.80 11.91
CA GLY A 23 -25.26 -14.35 10.53
C GLY A 23 -23.85 -14.12 10.02
N GLU A 24 -23.55 -14.63 8.82
CA GLU A 24 -22.22 -14.51 8.24
C GLU A 24 -21.74 -13.06 8.38
N ARG A 25 -20.58 -12.93 9.04
CA ARG A 25 -20.01 -11.62 9.32
C ARG A 25 -19.75 -10.94 7.98
N LYS A 26 -20.29 -9.72 7.80
CA LYS A 26 -20.18 -8.97 6.54
C LYS A 26 -18.98 -8.02 6.50
N THR A 27 -18.50 -7.59 7.66
CA THR A 27 -17.40 -6.63 7.79
C THR A 27 -16.46 -6.99 8.93
N TYR A 28 -15.21 -6.52 8.87
CA TYR A 28 -14.25 -6.57 9.98
C TYR A 28 -13.71 -5.16 10.27
N LYS A 29 -13.25 -4.92 11.49
CA LYS A 29 -12.68 -3.63 11.89
C LYS A 29 -11.15 -3.71 11.83
N ALA A 30 -10.53 -2.84 11.04
CA ALA A 30 -9.08 -2.75 10.93
C ALA A 30 -8.57 -1.46 11.57
N ALA A 31 -7.39 -1.53 12.17
CA ALA A 31 -6.61 -0.36 12.57
C ALA A 31 -5.30 -0.31 11.78
N VAL A 32 -4.93 0.86 11.26
CA VAL A 32 -3.62 1.09 10.65
C VAL A 32 -2.92 2.21 11.41
N VAL A 33 -1.62 2.06 11.67
CA VAL A 33 -0.83 3.06 12.39
C VAL A 33 0.24 3.63 11.47
N GLU A 34 0.00 4.82 10.92
CA GLU A 34 1.12 5.58 10.35
C GLU A 34 2.02 6.02 11.50
N TYR A 35 3.28 5.59 11.49
CA TYR A 35 4.12 5.68 12.68
C TYR A 35 5.44 6.38 12.40
N HIS A 36 5.73 7.40 13.21
CA HIS A 36 7.03 8.04 13.26
C HIS A 36 7.94 7.25 14.22
N PRO A 37 9.00 6.60 13.74
CA PRO A 37 9.84 5.76 14.60
C PRO A 37 10.74 6.56 15.54
N GLU A 38 10.87 6.04 16.75
CA GLU A 38 11.86 6.44 17.75
C GLU A 38 13.23 5.81 17.43
N LEU A 39 14.27 6.32 18.10
CA LEU A 39 15.65 5.89 17.87
C LEU A 39 15.93 4.47 18.39
N THR A 40 15.20 4.02 19.39
CA THR A 40 15.45 2.73 20.06
C THR A 40 14.30 1.74 19.87
N THR A 41 14.65 0.46 19.72
CA THR A 41 13.68 -0.64 19.68
C THR A 41 12.75 -0.63 20.90
N THR A 42 13.26 -0.33 22.10
CA THR A 42 12.48 -0.32 23.34
C THR A 42 11.39 0.75 23.34
N GLU A 43 11.70 1.98 22.89
CA GLU A 43 10.70 3.05 22.76
C GLU A 43 9.65 2.71 21.69
N ASN A 44 10.10 2.14 20.56
CA ASN A 44 9.20 1.68 19.50
C ASN A 44 8.23 0.60 19.99
N ILE A 45 8.74 -0.40 20.74
CA ILE A 45 7.90 -1.43 21.39
C ILE A 45 6.87 -0.77 22.31
N LYS A 46 7.29 0.10 23.23
CA LYS A 46 6.38 0.79 24.16
C LYS A 46 5.26 1.55 23.44
N ASN A 47 5.60 2.25 22.38
CA ASN A 47 4.63 2.98 21.56
C ASN A 47 3.67 2.02 20.86
N TYR A 48 4.16 0.91 20.28
CA TYR A 48 3.32 -0.09 19.61
C TYR A 48 2.35 -0.77 20.56
N LEU A 49 2.78 -1.11 21.78
CA LEU A 49 1.92 -1.67 22.80
C LEU A 49 0.73 -0.74 23.12
N THR A 50 0.96 0.58 23.13
CA THR A 50 -0.09 1.58 23.35
C THR A 50 -1.13 1.57 22.22
N TYR A 51 -0.68 1.50 20.96
CA TYR A 51 -1.60 1.41 19.81
C TYR A 51 -2.36 0.10 19.77
N ILE A 52 -1.72 -1.03 20.08
CA ILE A 52 -2.38 -2.35 20.14
C ILE A 52 -3.43 -2.37 21.25
N GLU A 53 -3.12 -1.82 22.43
CA GLU A 53 -4.09 -1.71 23.52
C GLU A 53 -5.29 -0.85 23.12
N LYS A 54 -5.05 0.28 22.45
CA LYS A 54 -6.14 1.14 21.96
C LYS A 54 -6.98 0.42 20.90
N ALA A 55 -6.38 -0.29 19.96
CA ALA A 55 -7.10 -1.13 19.00
C ALA A 55 -8.01 -2.15 19.70
N GLY A 56 -7.51 -2.75 20.79
CA GLY A 56 -8.25 -3.74 21.58
C GLY A 56 -9.48 -3.11 22.25
N LYS A 57 -9.29 -1.94 22.87
CA LYS A 57 -10.40 -1.15 23.47
C LYS A 57 -11.46 -0.76 22.45
N GLU A 58 -11.02 -0.40 21.25
CA GLU A 58 -11.91 -0.06 20.13
C GLU A 58 -12.49 -1.29 19.41
N LYS A 59 -12.23 -2.51 19.91
CA LYS A 59 -12.71 -3.78 19.34
C LYS A 59 -12.36 -3.94 17.86
N ALA A 60 -11.15 -3.52 17.47
CA ALA A 60 -10.61 -3.90 16.17
C ALA A 60 -10.49 -5.43 16.07
N ASP A 61 -10.45 -5.96 14.87
CA ASP A 61 -10.07 -7.35 14.62
C ASP A 61 -8.60 -7.49 14.32
N ILE A 62 -8.06 -6.52 13.59
CA ILE A 62 -6.67 -6.52 13.14
C ILE A 62 -6.06 -5.12 13.26
N ILE A 63 -4.78 -5.07 13.64
CA ILE A 63 -3.96 -3.86 13.62
C ILE A 63 -2.70 -4.09 12.76
N LEU A 64 -2.36 -3.10 11.94
CA LEU A 64 -1.17 -3.10 11.10
C LEU A 64 -0.17 -2.03 11.55
N LEU A 65 1.10 -2.41 11.53
CA LEU A 65 2.24 -1.57 11.93
C LEU A 65 3.26 -1.50 10.77
N PRO A 66 3.96 -0.36 10.57
CA PRO A 66 4.82 -0.18 9.40
C PRO A 66 6.07 -1.05 9.34
N GLU A 67 6.66 -1.04 8.14
CA GLU A 67 7.97 -1.63 7.85
C GLU A 67 9.11 -0.83 8.50
N SER A 68 10.15 -1.52 8.97
CA SER A 68 11.43 -0.91 9.38
C SER A 68 11.33 0.16 10.48
N THR A 69 10.27 0.10 11.30
CA THR A 69 10.02 1.06 12.39
C THR A 69 10.05 0.47 13.79
N LEU A 70 9.98 -0.86 13.93
CA LEU A 70 9.98 -1.51 15.26
C LEU A 70 11.40 -1.76 15.79
N THR A 71 12.24 -2.44 14.99
CA THR A 71 13.59 -2.83 15.38
C THR A 71 14.63 -1.92 14.75
N THR A 72 15.53 -1.32 15.55
CA THR A 72 16.55 -0.36 15.07
C THR A 72 17.98 -0.91 15.02
N THR A 73 18.24 -2.11 15.56
CA THR A 73 19.59 -2.69 15.70
C THR A 73 19.84 -3.85 14.73
N THR A 74 21.12 -4.18 14.49
CA THR A 74 21.56 -5.34 13.70
C THR A 74 21.31 -6.70 14.37
N ASN A 75 20.95 -6.69 15.66
CA ASN A 75 20.52 -7.88 16.37
C ASN A 75 19.06 -8.19 16.01
N GLY A 76 18.87 -8.87 14.88
CA GLY A 76 17.56 -9.34 14.45
C GLY A 76 16.94 -10.34 15.43
N SER A 77 15.63 -10.52 15.33
CA SER A 77 14.86 -11.45 16.15
C SER A 77 14.77 -12.83 15.50
N LEU A 78 14.70 -13.89 16.30
CA LEU A 78 14.22 -15.18 15.82
C LEU A 78 12.73 -15.07 15.51
N VAL A 79 12.30 -15.67 14.40
CA VAL A 79 10.89 -15.72 14.00
C VAL A 79 10.53 -17.19 13.66
N PRO A 80 9.57 -17.80 14.38
CA PRO A 80 9.19 -19.19 14.11
C PRO A 80 8.53 -19.31 12.74
N HIS A 81 8.67 -20.47 12.12
CA HIS A 81 7.86 -20.79 10.96
C HIS A 81 6.39 -20.96 11.38
N PRO A 82 5.40 -20.44 10.63
CA PRO A 82 3.99 -20.54 11.02
C PRO A 82 3.48 -21.97 11.25
N SER A 83 4.05 -22.97 10.56
CA SER A 83 3.67 -24.39 10.76
C SER A 83 4.00 -24.92 12.15
N GLU A 84 4.93 -24.30 12.87
CA GLU A 84 5.32 -24.69 14.23
C GLU A 84 4.27 -24.26 15.27
N LYS A 85 3.35 -23.35 14.90
CA LYS A 85 2.27 -22.83 15.78
C LYS A 85 2.78 -22.35 17.14
N VAL A 86 3.95 -21.71 17.12
CA VAL A 86 4.57 -21.18 18.34
C VAL A 86 3.83 -19.93 18.80
N ILE A 87 3.66 -19.82 20.12
CA ILE A 87 3.21 -18.61 20.82
C ILE A 87 4.45 -17.99 21.50
N PRO A 88 5.14 -17.02 20.86
CA PRO A 88 6.42 -16.51 21.37
C PRO A 88 6.39 -16.03 22.82
N TYR A 89 5.32 -15.36 23.28
CA TYR A 89 5.29 -14.82 24.65
C TYR A 89 5.29 -15.89 25.77
N LEU A 90 4.87 -17.12 25.45
CA LEU A 90 4.89 -18.27 26.37
C LEU A 90 6.15 -19.13 26.23
N ASN A 91 6.96 -18.93 25.17
CA ASN A 91 8.11 -19.77 24.87
C ASN A 91 9.42 -19.10 25.32
N LYS A 92 10.16 -19.76 26.22
CA LYS A 92 11.41 -19.25 26.80
C LYS A 92 12.50 -18.92 25.77
N THR A 93 12.47 -19.56 24.60
CA THR A 93 13.40 -19.26 23.47
C THR A 93 13.32 -17.79 23.04
N TYR A 94 12.17 -17.15 23.20
CA TYR A 94 11.93 -15.78 22.74
C TYR A 94 12.18 -14.72 23.81
N ILE A 95 12.72 -15.07 24.99
CA ILE A 95 13.04 -14.11 26.05
C ILE A 95 14.02 -13.03 25.54
N ALA A 96 15.01 -13.43 24.73
CA ALA A 96 15.99 -12.51 24.13
C ALA A 96 15.48 -11.80 22.86
N HIS A 97 14.27 -12.09 22.41
CA HIS A 97 13.66 -11.54 21.18
C HIS A 97 12.47 -10.66 21.55
N GLU A 98 12.77 -9.59 22.29
CA GLU A 98 11.79 -8.72 22.96
C GLU A 98 10.69 -8.21 22.02
N ALA A 99 11.04 -7.78 20.80
CA ALA A 99 10.06 -7.28 19.83
C ALA A 99 9.01 -8.34 19.46
N VAL A 100 9.45 -9.53 19.04
CA VAL A 100 8.55 -10.64 18.66
C VAL A 100 7.72 -11.10 19.87
N ARG A 101 8.34 -11.19 21.04
CA ARG A 101 7.69 -11.60 22.28
C ARG A 101 6.62 -10.59 22.72
N ALA A 102 6.93 -9.31 22.71
CA ALA A 102 6.02 -8.23 23.12
C ALA A 102 4.82 -8.12 22.18
N MET A 103 5.02 -8.21 20.86
CA MET A 103 3.91 -8.18 19.90
C MET A 103 2.99 -9.39 20.05
N SER A 104 3.56 -10.58 20.27
CA SER A 104 2.82 -11.82 20.56
C SER A 104 1.95 -11.69 21.83
N GLU A 105 2.51 -11.17 22.93
CA GLU A 105 1.78 -10.95 24.18
C GLU A 105 0.66 -9.90 24.02
N ALA A 106 0.96 -8.80 23.32
CA ALA A 106 0.00 -7.72 23.08
C ALA A 106 -1.18 -8.19 22.22
N ALA A 107 -0.93 -9.01 21.20
CA ALA A 107 -1.96 -9.63 20.39
C ALA A 107 -2.89 -10.50 21.25
N ALA A 108 -2.33 -11.35 22.10
CA ALA A 108 -3.08 -12.24 23.00
C ALA A 108 -3.91 -11.47 24.02
N LYS A 109 -3.30 -10.50 24.72
CA LYS A 109 -3.96 -9.69 25.76
C LYS A 109 -5.16 -8.92 25.22
N ASN A 110 -5.05 -8.43 23.99
CA ASN A 110 -6.10 -7.62 23.34
C ASN A 110 -7.01 -8.44 22.42
N LYS A 111 -6.76 -9.73 22.25
CA LYS A 111 -7.49 -10.64 21.35
C LYS A 111 -7.56 -10.12 19.92
N LEU A 112 -6.43 -9.63 19.39
CA LEU A 112 -6.29 -9.00 18.07
C LEU A 112 -5.40 -9.81 17.15
N TYR A 113 -5.63 -9.73 15.84
CA TYR A 113 -4.58 -10.01 14.88
C TYR A 113 -3.63 -8.82 14.82
N VAL A 114 -2.32 -9.07 14.79
CA VAL A 114 -1.30 -8.03 14.74
C VAL A 114 -0.33 -8.32 13.60
N LEU A 115 -0.25 -7.42 12.62
CA LEU A 115 0.87 -7.40 11.68
C LEU A 115 1.98 -6.51 12.25
N ALA A 116 3.16 -7.08 12.42
CA ALA A 116 4.38 -6.34 12.76
C ALA A 116 5.49 -6.66 11.76
N ASN A 117 6.40 -5.70 11.58
CA ASN A 117 7.61 -5.89 10.79
C ASN A 117 8.85 -5.85 11.70
N VAL A 118 9.78 -6.79 11.50
CA VAL A 118 11.04 -6.88 12.25
C VAL A 118 12.19 -7.23 11.32
N LEU A 119 13.40 -6.94 11.78
CA LEU A 119 14.60 -7.61 11.26
C LEU A 119 14.64 -9.04 11.83
N GLU A 120 14.46 -10.05 10.99
CA GLU A 120 14.61 -11.46 11.34
C GLU A 120 16.09 -11.86 11.22
N ARG A 121 16.63 -12.60 12.19
CA ARG A 121 17.97 -13.19 12.12
C ARG A 121 17.87 -14.71 12.05
N VAL A 122 18.58 -15.31 11.10
CA VAL A 122 18.62 -16.77 10.90
C VAL A 122 20.05 -17.24 10.81
N GLU A 123 20.50 -18.05 11.77
CA GLU A 123 21.81 -18.69 11.71
C GLU A 123 21.86 -19.68 10.54
N CYS A 124 22.98 -19.71 9.83
CA CYS A 124 23.14 -20.64 8.72
C CYS A 124 23.26 -22.08 9.22
N THR A 125 22.49 -23.00 8.64
CA THR A 125 22.63 -24.45 8.89
C THR A 125 23.66 -25.10 7.96
N ASN A 126 23.88 -24.54 6.76
CA ASN A 126 24.87 -24.98 5.77
C ASN A 126 25.70 -23.80 5.26
N LYS A 127 26.99 -24.02 4.98
CA LYS A 127 27.95 -22.99 4.54
C LYS A 127 27.82 -22.60 3.06
N THR A 128 27.25 -23.45 2.21
CA THR A 128 27.31 -23.28 0.75
C THR A 128 26.69 -21.97 0.24
N ASN A 129 25.67 -21.43 0.91
CA ASN A 129 25.02 -20.16 0.56
C ASN A 129 25.01 -19.14 1.72
N CYS A 130 25.84 -19.37 2.74
CA CYS A 130 25.83 -18.53 3.93
C CYS A 130 26.61 -17.23 3.69
N PRO A 131 26.07 -16.06 4.06
CA PRO A 131 26.83 -14.82 4.07
C PRO A 131 28.10 -14.96 4.93
N PRO A 132 29.20 -14.24 4.63
CA PRO A 132 30.45 -14.33 5.40
C PRO A 132 30.29 -14.11 6.91
N ARG A 133 29.25 -13.38 7.31
CA ARG A 133 28.89 -13.12 8.72
C ARG A 133 28.29 -14.32 9.46
N GLY A 134 27.97 -15.44 8.79
CA GLY A 134 27.49 -16.68 9.41
C GLY A 134 25.97 -16.78 9.62
N TYR A 135 25.22 -15.74 9.28
CA TYR A 135 23.76 -15.67 9.44
C TYR A 135 23.14 -14.78 8.37
N PHE A 136 21.85 -14.97 8.12
CA PHE A 136 21.02 -14.08 7.31
C PHE A 136 20.29 -13.05 8.19
N ILE A 137 20.01 -11.86 7.65
CA ILE A 137 19.04 -10.89 8.17
C ILE A 137 18.00 -10.64 7.09
N TYR A 138 16.72 -10.80 7.42
CA TYR A 138 15.61 -10.53 6.51
C TYR A 138 14.71 -9.42 7.04
N ASN A 139 14.27 -8.52 6.16
CA ASN A 139 13.13 -7.63 6.45
C ASN A 139 11.85 -8.47 6.42
N THR A 140 11.16 -8.59 7.55
CA THR A 140 10.17 -9.66 7.76
C THR A 140 8.88 -9.16 8.38
N ASN A 141 7.77 -9.37 7.67
CA ASN A 141 6.43 -9.27 8.23
C ASN A 141 6.07 -10.54 9.00
N ILE A 142 5.45 -10.36 10.16
CA ILE A 142 4.92 -11.42 11.01
C ILE A 142 3.48 -11.09 11.33
N VAL A 143 2.59 -12.08 11.25
CA VAL A 143 1.21 -11.95 11.71
C VAL A 143 0.99 -12.84 12.92
N PHE A 144 0.54 -12.22 14.00
CA PHE A 144 0.07 -12.92 15.20
C PHE A 144 -1.46 -13.06 15.17
N ASP A 145 -1.97 -14.21 15.58
CA ASP A 145 -3.40 -14.41 15.81
C ASP A 145 -3.86 -13.83 17.17
N ARG A 146 -5.16 -13.95 17.47
CA ARG A 146 -5.77 -13.49 18.73
C ARG A 146 -5.21 -14.17 19.99
N LYS A 147 -4.44 -15.26 19.87
CA LYS A 147 -3.78 -15.97 20.97
C LYS A 147 -2.29 -15.63 21.05
N GLY A 148 -1.78 -14.77 20.16
CA GLY A 148 -0.35 -14.47 20.04
C GLY A 148 0.45 -15.52 19.27
N THR A 149 -0.19 -16.45 18.58
CA THR A 149 0.47 -17.46 17.74
C THR A 149 0.97 -16.82 16.46
N VAL A 150 2.18 -17.14 16.01
CA VAL A 150 2.65 -16.74 14.67
C VAL A 150 1.94 -17.59 13.61
N ILE A 151 1.12 -16.94 12.78
CA ILE A 151 0.30 -17.61 11.74
C ILE A 151 0.69 -17.23 10.31
N ALA A 152 1.49 -16.18 10.13
CA ALA A 152 2.13 -15.88 8.87
C ALA A 152 3.51 -15.25 9.12
N ARG A 153 4.44 -15.56 8.23
CA ARG A 153 5.76 -14.96 8.13
C ARG A 153 6.03 -14.69 6.66
N TYR A 154 6.50 -13.50 6.32
CA TYR A 154 6.88 -13.14 4.97
C TYR A 154 8.16 -12.33 5.00
N ARG A 155 9.18 -12.76 4.26
CA ARG A 155 10.45 -12.06 4.10
C ARG A 155 10.40 -11.26 2.79
N LYS A 156 10.75 -9.97 2.84
CA LYS A 156 10.72 -9.07 1.68
C LYS A 156 11.55 -9.63 0.53
N PHE A 157 10.92 -9.86 -0.61
CA PHE A 157 11.57 -10.47 -1.77
C PHE A 157 12.31 -9.45 -2.63
N ASN A 158 11.75 -8.25 -2.80
CA ASN A 158 12.34 -7.17 -3.60
C ASN A 158 12.96 -6.12 -2.65
N VAL A 159 14.24 -6.28 -2.35
CA VAL A 159 14.99 -5.35 -1.49
C VAL A 159 15.23 -3.99 -2.18
N TYR A 160 15.18 -2.89 -1.43
CA TYR A 160 15.34 -1.52 -1.93
C TYR A 160 16.61 -0.89 -1.33
N ASP A 161 17.78 -1.22 -1.88
CA ASP A 161 19.11 -0.79 -1.36
C ASP A 161 19.35 -1.09 0.13
N GLU A 162 18.57 -2.03 0.65
CA GLU A 162 18.62 -2.54 2.00
C GLU A 162 19.86 -3.41 2.22
N LYS A 163 20.40 -3.39 3.45
CA LYS A 163 21.48 -4.31 3.84
C LYS A 163 21.00 -5.73 4.13
N GLN A 164 19.69 -5.94 4.12
CA GLN A 164 19.04 -7.22 4.37
C GLN A 164 19.21 -8.16 3.17
N ASP A 165 19.30 -9.46 3.45
CA ASP A 165 19.46 -10.45 2.40
C ASP A 165 18.15 -10.68 1.65
N LYS A 166 18.26 -11.07 0.38
CA LYS A 166 17.12 -11.50 -0.42
C LYS A 166 16.74 -12.95 -0.05
N PRO A 167 15.48 -13.24 0.30
CA PRO A 167 15.02 -14.60 0.59
C PRO A 167 14.70 -15.38 -0.69
N GLU A 168 14.40 -16.66 -0.52
CA GLU A 168 13.69 -17.44 -1.54
C GLU A 168 12.26 -16.92 -1.73
N ARG A 169 11.65 -17.23 -2.89
CA ARG A 169 10.27 -16.85 -3.21
C ARG A 169 9.30 -17.46 -2.20
N ASP A 170 8.43 -16.62 -1.63
CA ASP A 170 7.36 -17.04 -0.72
C ASP A 170 6.06 -16.28 -1.03
N LEU A 171 4.93 -16.99 -1.00
CA LEU A 171 3.58 -16.45 -1.17
C LEU A 171 2.81 -16.64 0.14
N SER A 172 3.11 -15.79 1.11
CA SER A 172 2.59 -15.92 2.48
C SER A 172 1.13 -15.49 2.57
N THR A 173 0.28 -16.40 3.07
CA THR A 173 -1.15 -16.18 3.27
C THR A 173 -1.62 -16.78 4.59
N PHE A 174 -2.69 -16.24 5.16
CA PHE A 174 -3.38 -16.83 6.31
C PHE A 174 -4.87 -16.51 6.27
N THR A 175 -5.68 -17.36 6.91
CA THR A 175 -7.14 -17.18 7.02
C THR A 175 -7.51 -16.86 8.46
N THR A 176 -8.36 -15.85 8.65
CA THR A 176 -8.84 -15.43 9.97
C THR A 176 -10.09 -16.19 10.39
N ASP A 177 -10.40 -16.12 11.69
CA ASP A 177 -11.64 -16.61 12.30
C ASP A 177 -12.91 -15.89 11.81
N PHE A 178 -12.77 -14.75 11.12
CA PHE A 178 -13.86 -14.05 10.45
C PHE A 178 -13.92 -14.29 8.93
N GLY A 179 -13.25 -15.34 8.44
CA GLY A 179 -13.44 -15.83 7.07
C GLY A 179 -12.69 -15.09 5.97
N VAL A 180 -11.78 -14.17 6.32
CA VAL A 180 -10.95 -13.46 5.32
C VAL A 180 -9.61 -14.15 5.19
N THR A 181 -9.22 -14.44 3.94
CA THR A 181 -7.85 -14.86 3.61
C THR A 181 -7.03 -13.65 3.18
N PHE A 182 -5.98 -13.36 3.94
CA PHE A 182 -5.05 -12.27 3.66
C PHE A 182 -3.78 -12.80 3.00
N GLY A 183 -3.26 -12.04 2.05
CA GLY A 183 -1.87 -12.06 1.63
C GLY A 183 -1.10 -10.90 2.26
N THR A 184 0.21 -11.02 2.40
CA THR A 184 1.05 -9.90 2.84
C THR A 184 2.31 -9.78 1.99
N PHE A 185 2.71 -8.53 1.74
CA PHE A 185 3.94 -8.17 1.05
C PHE A 185 4.42 -6.81 1.56
N ILE A 186 5.67 -6.46 1.24
CA ILE A 186 6.36 -5.34 1.90
C ILE A 186 6.83 -4.33 0.86
N CYS A 187 6.39 -3.07 1.00
CA CYS A 187 6.95 -1.91 0.33
C CYS A 187 7.22 -2.11 -1.17
N PHE A 188 8.50 -2.18 -1.56
CA PHE A 188 8.92 -2.26 -2.95
C PHE A 188 8.32 -3.45 -3.71
N ASP A 189 7.95 -4.54 -3.01
CA ASP A 189 7.26 -5.70 -3.57
C ASP A 189 6.00 -5.36 -4.40
N VAL A 190 5.31 -4.26 -4.04
CA VAL A 190 4.08 -3.81 -4.73
C VAL A 190 4.29 -3.55 -6.23
N LEU A 191 5.52 -3.23 -6.65
CA LEU A 191 5.86 -2.97 -8.04
C LEU A 191 6.28 -4.23 -8.82
N PHE A 192 6.23 -5.42 -8.23
CA PHE A 192 6.78 -6.64 -8.82
C PHE A 192 5.73 -7.74 -8.96
N LYS A 193 6.02 -8.68 -9.88
CA LYS A 193 5.24 -9.90 -10.03
C LYS A 193 5.20 -10.70 -8.73
N THR A 194 6.37 -11.07 -8.24
CA THR A 194 6.54 -11.81 -6.99
C THR A 194 6.74 -10.83 -5.83
N PRO A 195 5.99 -10.97 -4.72
CA PRO A 195 4.81 -11.83 -4.55
C PRO A 195 3.49 -11.14 -4.95
N ALA A 196 3.49 -9.82 -5.12
CA ALA A 196 2.26 -9.01 -5.06
C ALA A 196 1.21 -9.45 -6.09
N ILE A 197 1.60 -9.62 -7.35
CA ILE A 197 0.67 -10.03 -8.42
C ILE A 197 0.35 -11.53 -8.33
N GLU A 198 1.32 -12.36 -7.96
CA GLU A 198 1.16 -13.81 -7.86
C GLU A 198 0.20 -14.21 -6.73
N LEU A 199 0.20 -13.50 -5.60
CA LEU A 199 -0.79 -13.70 -4.53
C LEU A 199 -2.23 -13.50 -5.03
N VAL A 200 -2.45 -12.54 -5.93
CA VAL A 200 -3.78 -12.33 -6.53
C VAL A 200 -4.08 -13.43 -7.55
N ARG A 201 -3.18 -13.64 -8.53
CA ARG A 201 -3.45 -14.48 -9.70
C ARG A 201 -3.35 -15.98 -9.43
N GLU A 202 -2.39 -16.41 -8.61
CA GLU A 202 -2.14 -17.83 -8.32
C GLU A 202 -2.87 -18.31 -7.07
N LYS A 203 -3.01 -17.44 -6.05
CA LYS A 203 -3.65 -17.79 -4.77
C LYS A 203 -5.08 -17.29 -4.64
N GLY A 204 -5.57 -16.45 -5.57
CA GLY A 204 -6.94 -15.93 -5.52
C GLY A 204 -7.20 -14.99 -4.34
N VAL A 205 -6.16 -14.45 -3.72
CA VAL A 205 -6.28 -13.57 -2.55
C VAL A 205 -6.90 -12.25 -2.96
N LYS A 206 -7.84 -11.76 -2.14
CA LYS A 206 -8.55 -10.49 -2.37
C LYS A 206 -8.26 -9.42 -1.32
N HIS A 207 -7.70 -9.80 -0.17
CA HIS A 207 -7.39 -8.89 0.93
C HIS A 207 -5.89 -8.92 1.23
N PHE A 208 -5.29 -7.75 1.39
CA PHE A 208 -3.85 -7.60 1.51
C PHE A 208 -3.47 -6.72 2.69
N LEU A 209 -2.45 -7.18 3.41
CA LEU A 209 -1.76 -6.40 4.43
C LEU A 209 -0.42 -5.91 3.87
N PHE A 210 -0.30 -4.59 3.73
CA PHE A 210 0.87 -3.95 3.13
C PHE A 210 1.55 -3.03 4.15
N SER A 211 2.75 -3.39 4.57
CA SER A 211 3.61 -2.54 5.39
C SER A 211 4.65 -1.84 4.51
N SER A 212 4.96 -0.58 4.84
CA SER A 212 5.89 0.20 4.03
C SER A 212 6.67 1.25 4.80
N PHE A 213 7.90 1.46 4.35
CA PHE A 213 8.77 2.61 4.57
C PHE A 213 9.01 3.21 3.18
N TRP A 214 7.95 3.74 2.58
CA TRP A 214 7.98 4.18 1.20
C TRP A 214 8.71 5.51 1.06
N TYR A 215 9.52 5.68 0.02
CA TYR A 215 10.11 6.96 -0.36
C TYR A 215 9.32 7.49 -1.55
N SER A 216 8.48 8.50 -1.31
CA SER A 216 7.61 9.04 -2.36
C SER A 216 8.43 9.71 -3.47
N GLU A 217 8.12 9.38 -4.71
CA GLU A 217 8.78 9.92 -5.90
C GLU A 217 7.75 10.47 -6.90
N VAL A 218 7.91 11.72 -7.31
CA VAL A 218 7.03 12.36 -8.29
C VAL A 218 7.58 12.18 -9.71
N PRO A 219 6.73 12.11 -10.75
CA PRO A 219 5.29 12.40 -10.75
C PRO A 219 4.34 11.23 -10.47
N PHE A 220 4.81 9.98 -10.41
CA PHE A 220 3.93 8.80 -10.53
C PHE A 220 3.95 7.83 -9.34
N LEU A 221 4.90 7.97 -8.40
CA LEU A 221 5.22 6.94 -7.40
C LEU A 221 5.22 7.49 -5.97
N THR A 222 4.31 8.42 -5.67
CA THR A 222 3.99 8.73 -4.28
C THR A 222 3.31 7.53 -3.62
N ALA A 223 3.39 7.42 -2.29
CA ALA A 223 2.84 6.28 -1.56
C ALA A 223 1.35 6.03 -1.91
N SER A 224 0.52 7.09 -1.86
CA SER A 224 -0.90 6.99 -2.22
C SER A 224 -1.13 6.59 -3.67
N GLN A 225 -0.34 7.08 -4.62
CA GLN A 225 -0.44 6.69 -6.03
C GLN A 225 -0.22 5.19 -6.22
N VAL A 226 0.86 4.66 -5.63
CA VAL A 226 1.23 3.25 -5.80
C VAL A 226 0.24 2.32 -5.11
N GLN A 227 -0.12 2.65 -3.87
CA GLN A 227 -1.06 1.85 -3.09
C GLN A 227 -2.45 1.80 -3.76
N ALA A 228 -2.98 2.95 -4.18
CA ALA A 228 -4.28 3.02 -4.86
C ALA A 228 -4.22 2.42 -6.27
N GLY A 229 -3.18 2.72 -7.04
CA GLY A 229 -3.00 2.22 -8.40
C GLY A 229 -2.92 0.70 -8.43
N TRP A 230 -2.12 0.10 -7.53
CA TRP A 230 -2.02 -1.35 -7.42
C TRP A 230 -3.35 -1.99 -7.02
N SER A 231 -4.03 -1.44 -6.00
CA SER A 231 -5.34 -1.91 -5.54
C SER A 231 -6.38 -1.86 -6.66
N TYR A 232 -6.43 -0.77 -7.42
CA TYR A 232 -7.32 -0.60 -8.57
C TYR A 232 -7.03 -1.64 -9.66
N ALA A 233 -5.76 -1.79 -10.04
CA ALA A 233 -5.33 -2.66 -11.13
C ALA A 233 -5.57 -4.14 -10.80
N MET A 234 -5.32 -4.56 -9.56
CA MET A 234 -5.57 -5.92 -9.09
C MET A 234 -7.02 -6.16 -8.65
N ASN A 235 -7.82 -5.11 -8.53
CA ASN A 235 -9.16 -5.12 -7.94
C ASN A 235 -9.18 -5.86 -6.59
N ALA A 236 -8.27 -5.46 -5.70
CA ALA A 236 -8.05 -6.12 -4.41
C ALA A 236 -8.08 -5.11 -3.26
N THR A 237 -8.64 -5.51 -2.12
CA THR A 237 -8.63 -4.73 -0.88
C THR A 237 -7.23 -4.66 -0.32
N LEU A 238 -6.70 -3.44 -0.16
CA LEU A 238 -5.37 -3.18 0.39
C LEU A 238 -5.48 -2.36 1.67
N LEU A 239 -5.07 -2.92 2.79
CA LEU A 239 -4.79 -2.20 4.03
C LEU A 239 -3.31 -1.82 4.02
N ALA A 240 -3.03 -0.54 3.79
CA ALA A 240 -1.69 -0.02 3.68
C ALA A 240 -1.28 0.76 4.93
N VAL A 241 -0.10 0.46 5.45
CA VAL A 241 0.47 1.15 6.61
C VAL A 241 1.89 1.61 6.29
N GLY A 242 2.17 2.88 6.57
CA GLY A 242 3.41 3.56 6.21
C GLY A 242 4.13 4.11 7.43
N ALA A 243 5.46 4.14 7.40
CA ALA A 243 6.23 4.94 8.34
C ALA A 243 5.99 6.45 8.10
N ASN A 244 6.32 7.28 9.07
CA ASN A 244 6.23 8.73 8.98
C ASN A 244 7.62 9.35 9.26
N LYS A 245 8.26 9.83 8.18
CA LYS A 245 9.42 10.72 8.16
C LYS A 245 9.31 11.64 6.94
N PRO A 246 8.45 12.67 6.96
CA PRO A 246 8.18 13.52 5.80
C PRO A 246 9.43 14.22 5.24
N ALA A 247 10.43 14.51 6.09
CA ALA A 247 11.71 15.09 5.69
C ALA A 247 12.49 14.26 4.65
N ILE A 248 12.16 12.97 4.48
CA ILE A 248 12.73 12.08 3.45
C ILE A 248 11.66 11.46 2.55
N GLY A 249 10.45 12.03 2.53
CA GLY A 249 9.38 11.59 1.63
C GLY A 249 8.60 10.36 2.09
N THR A 250 8.78 9.97 3.36
CA THR A 250 8.13 8.80 3.95
C THR A 250 6.88 9.19 4.72
N THR A 251 5.74 8.82 4.15
CA THR A 251 4.38 8.92 4.71
C THR A 251 3.46 8.13 3.77
N GLY A 252 2.22 7.87 4.16
CA GLY A 252 1.24 7.21 3.29
C GLY A 252 0.66 5.97 3.93
N CYS A 253 -0.58 6.06 4.39
CA CYS A 253 -1.37 4.92 4.85
C CYS A 253 -2.80 5.03 4.31
N GLY A 254 -3.55 3.93 4.35
CA GLY A 254 -4.92 3.96 3.87
C GLY A 254 -5.60 2.60 3.77
N LEU A 255 -6.86 2.67 3.33
CA LEU A 255 -7.69 1.56 2.92
C LEU A 255 -8.11 1.79 1.46
N TYR A 256 -7.82 0.82 0.60
CA TYR A 256 -8.17 0.88 -0.82
C TYR A 256 -9.03 -0.33 -1.15
N LEU A 257 -10.30 -0.13 -1.54
CA LEU A 257 -11.25 -1.20 -1.83
C LEU A 257 -11.26 -1.57 -3.32
N GLY A 258 -10.10 -1.92 -3.86
CA GLY A 258 -9.95 -2.24 -5.27
C GLY A 258 -10.28 -1.06 -6.17
N ARG A 259 -11.25 -1.26 -7.07
CA ARG A 259 -11.79 -0.20 -7.95
C ARG A 259 -12.83 0.70 -7.25
N GLY A 260 -13.20 0.39 -6.01
CA GLY A 260 -14.19 1.12 -5.22
C GLY A 260 -13.61 2.34 -4.49
N LYS A 261 -14.21 2.72 -3.36
CA LYS A 261 -13.74 3.85 -2.55
C LYS A 261 -12.37 3.59 -1.91
N SER A 262 -11.64 4.66 -1.64
CA SER A 262 -10.40 4.62 -0.86
C SER A 262 -10.34 5.75 0.17
N TYR A 263 -9.76 5.45 1.32
CA TYR A 263 -9.29 6.45 2.28
C TYR A 263 -7.77 6.40 2.28
N ARG A 264 -7.13 7.57 2.20
CA ARG A 264 -5.67 7.68 2.19
C ARG A 264 -5.24 8.92 2.93
N ALA A 265 -4.06 8.85 3.51
CA ALA A 265 -3.46 9.97 4.20
C ALA A 265 -1.97 10.01 3.91
N MET A 266 -1.49 11.16 3.43
CA MET A 266 -0.08 11.52 3.37
C MET A 266 0.10 12.78 4.21
N ARG A 267 1.06 12.74 5.13
CA ARG A 267 1.30 13.78 6.13
C ARG A 267 2.63 14.47 5.87
N GLU A 268 2.66 15.77 6.10
CA GLU A 268 3.84 16.61 5.93
C GLU A 268 4.52 16.95 7.26
N ILE A 269 4.04 16.35 8.36
CA ILE A 269 4.52 16.60 9.73
C ILE A 269 4.97 15.28 10.34
N ASP A 270 6.06 15.35 11.12
CA ASP A 270 6.53 14.28 12.00
C ASP A 270 5.47 13.96 13.07
N MET A 271 4.68 12.92 12.84
CA MET A 271 3.65 12.48 13.77
C MET A 271 3.28 11.01 13.58
N SER A 272 2.69 10.43 14.61
CA SER A 272 2.05 9.12 14.51
C SER A 272 0.53 9.28 14.54
N VAL A 273 -0.17 8.55 13.67
CA VAL A 273 -1.63 8.54 13.62
C VAL A 273 -2.13 7.12 13.47
N MET A 274 -3.19 6.84 14.22
CA MET A 274 -3.94 5.61 14.11
C MET A 274 -5.28 5.88 13.42
N LEU A 275 -5.59 5.10 12.39
CA LEU A 275 -6.87 5.16 11.66
C LEU A 275 -7.62 3.85 11.85
N PHE A 276 -8.93 3.95 12.04
CA PHE A 276 -9.83 2.80 12.11
C PHE A 276 -10.73 2.76 10.88
N PHE A 277 -10.95 1.54 10.38
CA PHE A 277 -11.80 1.27 9.23
C PHE A 277 -12.74 0.12 9.51
N THR A 278 -13.98 0.22 9.04
CA THR A 278 -14.86 -0.93 8.85
C THR A 278 -14.73 -1.41 7.41
N VAL A 279 -14.29 -2.65 7.22
CA VAL A 279 -13.90 -3.19 5.92
C VAL A 279 -14.87 -4.32 5.49
N PRO A 280 -15.46 -4.27 4.29
CA PRO A 280 -16.33 -5.33 3.78
C PRO A 280 -15.55 -6.60 3.45
N ILE A 281 -16.08 -7.76 3.85
CA ILE A 281 -15.46 -9.09 3.66
C ILE A 281 -15.61 -9.59 2.22
N ASP A 282 -16.72 -9.28 1.56
CA ASP A 282 -16.98 -9.66 0.17
C ASP A 282 -16.16 -8.85 -0.85
N GLY A 283 -15.41 -7.84 -0.37
CA GLY A 283 -14.67 -6.91 -1.21
C GLY A 283 -15.57 -5.97 -2.01
N SER A 284 -16.85 -5.84 -1.64
CA SER A 284 -17.77 -4.92 -2.30
C SER A 284 -17.30 -3.47 -2.15
N SER A 285 -17.49 -2.70 -3.21
CA SER A 285 -17.12 -1.28 -3.31
C SER A 285 -18.05 -0.34 -2.54
N ALA A 286 -19.02 -0.87 -1.78
CA ALA A 286 -20.06 -0.09 -1.15
C ALA A 286 -19.56 0.58 0.12
N GLU A 287 -19.58 1.92 0.10
CA GLU A 287 -19.44 2.88 1.20
C GLU A 287 -18.33 2.58 2.24
N LEU A 288 -17.31 3.45 2.32
CA LEU A 288 -16.41 3.50 3.48
C LEU A 288 -17.24 3.88 4.71
N SER A 289 -17.71 2.90 5.48
CA SER A 289 -18.38 3.17 6.74
C SER A 289 -17.37 3.45 7.85
N ASP A 290 -17.57 4.55 8.56
CA ASP A 290 -16.88 5.03 9.77
C ASP A 290 -15.34 5.00 9.71
N VAL A 291 -14.75 5.99 9.04
CA VAL A 291 -13.33 6.31 9.25
C VAL A 291 -13.19 7.16 10.50
N TYR A 292 -12.52 6.63 11.52
CA TYR A 292 -12.21 7.36 12.74
C TYR A 292 -10.70 7.55 12.85
N GLU A 293 -10.26 8.80 12.95
CA GLU A 293 -8.85 9.16 13.14
C GLU A 293 -8.57 9.42 14.62
N PHE A 294 -7.64 8.65 15.18
CA PHE A 294 -7.08 8.91 16.50
C PHE A 294 -5.66 9.46 16.33
N LYS A 295 -5.53 10.78 16.52
CA LYS A 295 -4.23 11.46 16.48
C LYS A 295 -3.54 11.30 17.83
N TYR A 296 -2.43 10.57 17.85
CA TYR A 296 -1.52 10.62 19.00
C TYR A 296 -0.54 11.76 18.75
N LEU A 297 -0.86 12.95 19.27
CA LEU A 297 0.07 14.07 19.21
C LEU A 297 1.27 13.71 20.09
N ARG A 298 2.42 13.46 19.47
CA ARG A 298 3.71 13.55 20.16
C ARG A 298 3.73 14.92 20.81
N ASN A 299 3.91 14.99 22.12
CA ASN A 299 4.16 16.25 22.83
C ASN A 299 5.58 16.71 22.44
N THR A 300 5.80 17.07 21.18
CA THR A 300 6.98 17.80 20.74
C THR A 300 6.64 19.28 20.89
N PRO A 301 7.27 20.00 21.83
CA PRO A 301 7.16 21.45 21.89
C PRO A 301 7.70 22.02 20.58
N GLY A 302 6.85 22.73 19.83
CA GLY A 302 7.20 23.33 18.55
C GLY A 302 6.53 22.63 17.36
N ILE A 303 5.90 23.43 16.49
CA ILE A 303 5.43 22.97 15.18
C ILE A 303 6.68 22.63 14.38
N SER A 304 6.95 21.34 14.15
CA SER A 304 7.96 20.94 13.17
C SER A 304 7.55 21.54 11.81
N PRO A 305 8.49 22.12 11.04
CA PRO A 305 8.17 22.66 9.72
C PRO A 305 7.42 21.62 8.88
N ARG A 306 6.29 22.02 8.27
CA ARG A 306 5.57 21.18 7.32
C ARG A 306 6.45 21.00 6.09
N THR A 307 7.09 19.85 5.98
CA THR A 307 8.05 19.57 4.90
C THR A 307 7.91 18.12 4.49
N LEU A 308 7.30 17.89 3.33
CA LEU A 308 7.33 16.61 2.64
C LEU A 308 8.31 16.67 1.47
N ASN A 309 9.49 16.07 1.66
CA ASN A 309 10.54 16.03 0.65
C ASN A 309 10.41 14.77 -0.20
N VAL A 310 9.74 14.90 -1.35
CA VAL A 310 9.62 13.81 -2.33
C VAL A 310 10.80 13.79 -3.29
N MET A 311 11.19 12.59 -3.73
CA MET A 311 12.18 12.40 -4.78
C MET A 311 11.59 12.78 -6.15
N SER A 312 12.46 13.01 -7.13
CA SER A 312 12.06 13.20 -8.53
C SER A 312 12.51 12.01 -9.37
N ASP A 313 11.63 11.49 -10.20
CA ASP A 313 11.95 10.40 -11.12
C ASP A 313 13.00 10.87 -12.15
N ARG A 314 14.18 10.25 -12.07
CA ARG A 314 15.36 10.58 -12.90
C ARG A 314 15.16 10.24 -14.38
N SER A 315 14.15 9.44 -14.73
CA SER A 315 13.82 9.11 -16.12
C SER A 315 13.03 10.21 -16.83
N ILE A 316 12.40 11.14 -16.11
CA ILE A 316 11.52 12.16 -16.69
C ILE A 316 12.24 13.05 -17.72
N PRO A 317 13.47 13.55 -17.48
CA PRO A 317 14.17 14.34 -18.48
C PRO A 317 14.51 13.58 -19.77
N ALA A 318 14.62 12.25 -19.69
CA ALA A 318 14.90 11.38 -20.82
C ALA A 318 13.63 10.90 -21.55
N SER A 319 12.45 11.21 -21.03
CA SER A 319 11.18 10.81 -21.64
C SER A 319 10.87 11.62 -22.90
N THR A 320 10.27 10.96 -23.89
CA THR A 320 9.77 11.65 -25.08
C THR A 320 8.48 12.38 -24.72
N GLY A 321 8.34 13.64 -25.12
CA GLY A 321 7.19 14.44 -24.73
C GLY A 321 6.84 15.60 -25.64
N LYS A 322 5.61 16.09 -25.50
CA LYS A 322 5.10 17.29 -26.17
C LYS A 322 4.38 18.18 -25.19
N ASP A 323 4.64 19.47 -25.27
CA ASP A 323 3.98 20.47 -24.43
C ASP A 323 2.54 20.72 -24.92
N LEU A 324 1.61 20.90 -23.99
CA LEU A 324 0.23 21.30 -24.30
C LEU A 324 0.19 22.81 -24.54
N ASP A 325 -0.31 23.23 -25.70
CA ASP A 325 -0.53 24.66 -25.99
C ASP A 325 -1.67 25.19 -25.12
N MET A 326 -1.35 26.16 -24.25
CA MET A 326 -2.29 26.75 -23.31
C MET A 326 -3.47 27.48 -23.99
N LYS A 327 -3.33 27.89 -25.25
CA LYS A 327 -4.37 28.63 -26.00
C LYS A 327 -5.25 27.74 -26.88
N ALA A 328 -4.81 26.51 -27.17
CA ALA A 328 -5.51 25.63 -28.10
C ALA A 328 -6.84 25.08 -27.57
N GLY A 329 -7.00 24.98 -26.24
CA GLY A 329 -8.17 24.41 -25.58
C GLY A 329 -8.34 22.88 -25.74
N SER A 330 -7.50 22.26 -26.54
CA SER A 330 -7.46 20.81 -26.74
C SER A 330 -6.08 20.36 -27.18
N PHE A 331 -5.80 19.07 -26.98
CA PHE A 331 -4.57 18.41 -27.38
C PHE A 331 -4.92 17.01 -27.90
N ASP A 332 -4.34 16.60 -29.01
CA ASP A 332 -4.39 15.22 -29.53
C ASP A 332 -3.05 14.92 -30.18
N SER A 333 -2.28 14.03 -29.57
CA SER A 333 -1.03 13.58 -30.15
C SER A 333 -0.71 12.16 -29.72
N GLU A 334 -0.12 11.42 -30.64
CA GLU A 334 0.65 10.23 -30.33
C GLU A 334 2.07 10.62 -29.90
N ILE A 335 2.56 9.97 -28.85
CA ILE A 335 3.89 10.16 -28.27
C ILE A 335 4.49 8.78 -28.12
N CYS A 336 5.66 8.56 -28.72
CA CYS A 336 6.32 7.27 -28.72
C CYS A 336 7.70 7.38 -28.09
N ASP A 337 8.06 6.37 -27.31
CA ASP A 337 9.41 6.14 -26.82
C ASP A 337 9.74 4.66 -26.93
N GLY A 338 10.76 4.33 -27.72
CA GLY A 338 11.05 2.94 -28.09
C GLY A 338 9.86 2.26 -28.78
N VAL A 339 9.34 1.18 -28.17
CA VAL A 339 8.20 0.42 -28.71
C VAL A 339 6.87 0.76 -28.04
N LEU A 340 6.87 1.68 -27.07
CA LEU A 340 5.67 2.20 -26.43
C LEU A 340 5.21 3.46 -27.16
N CYS A 341 4.01 3.41 -27.73
CA CYS A 341 3.31 4.57 -28.28
C CYS A 341 2.01 4.79 -27.51
N CYS A 342 1.78 6.04 -27.12
CA CYS A 342 0.60 6.46 -26.40
C CYS A 342 -0.06 7.63 -27.11
N ARG A 343 -1.34 7.47 -27.47
CA ARG A 343 -2.19 8.56 -27.90
C ARG A 343 -2.76 9.26 -26.67
N VAL A 344 -2.44 10.54 -26.53
CA VAL A 344 -2.93 11.40 -25.46
C VAL A 344 -3.87 12.43 -26.07
N THR A 345 -5.12 12.41 -25.63
CA THR A 345 -6.10 13.44 -25.97
C THR A 345 -6.55 14.17 -24.72
N ALA A 346 -6.63 15.50 -24.75
CA ALA A 346 -7.12 16.30 -23.64
C ALA A 346 -8.00 17.45 -24.11
N LYS A 347 -8.97 17.85 -23.28
CA LYS A 347 -9.73 19.09 -23.40
C LYS A 347 -9.55 19.90 -22.13
N TYR A 348 -9.21 21.16 -22.30
CA TYR A 348 -8.87 22.03 -21.19
C TYR A 348 -9.14 23.48 -21.53
N ARG A 349 -9.08 24.32 -20.51
CA ARG A 349 -9.16 25.77 -20.65
C ARG A 349 -8.04 26.42 -19.86
N ASN A 350 -7.56 27.55 -20.35
CA ASN A 350 -6.56 28.34 -19.66
C ASN A 350 -7.14 28.82 -18.32
N SER A 351 -6.32 28.79 -17.26
CA SER A 351 -6.64 29.56 -16.06
C SER A 351 -6.38 31.04 -16.35
N THR A 352 -7.18 31.95 -15.78
CA THR A 352 -7.06 33.40 -16.00
C THR A 352 -5.85 34.01 -15.28
N ILE A 353 -4.77 33.26 -15.08
CA ILE A 353 -3.67 33.58 -14.16
C ILE A 353 -2.42 33.96 -14.95
N GLU A 354 -2.02 35.22 -14.89
CA GLU A 354 -0.95 35.79 -15.73
C GLU A 354 0.48 35.45 -15.26
N ASN A 355 0.67 35.00 -14.01
CA ASN A 355 1.99 34.80 -13.39
C ASN A 355 2.55 33.36 -13.43
N LEU A 356 2.08 32.51 -14.35
CA LEU A 356 2.53 31.11 -14.48
C LEU A 356 3.47 30.86 -15.68
N GLN A 357 4.14 31.88 -16.20
CA GLN A 357 4.95 31.85 -17.44
C GLN A 357 5.92 30.65 -17.58
N ASN A 358 6.37 30.06 -16.48
CA ASN A 358 7.30 28.92 -16.49
C ASN A 358 6.63 27.54 -16.31
N TYR A 359 5.35 27.51 -15.94
CA TYR A 359 4.60 26.27 -15.71
C TYR A 359 3.80 25.89 -16.96
N LYS A 360 3.96 24.65 -17.40
CA LYS A 360 3.25 24.07 -18.54
C LYS A 360 2.90 22.62 -18.27
N TYR A 361 1.88 22.10 -18.95
CA TYR A 361 1.64 20.66 -18.96
C TYR A 361 2.36 20.03 -20.14
N ARG A 362 2.95 18.86 -19.91
CA ARG A 362 3.60 18.05 -20.92
C ARG A 362 2.97 16.66 -20.95
N ALA A 363 2.63 16.19 -22.13
CA ALA A 363 2.29 14.80 -22.36
C ALA A 363 3.59 14.03 -22.61
N LEU A 364 3.76 12.88 -21.95
CA LEU A 364 5.00 12.10 -21.89
C LEU A 364 4.73 10.64 -22.24
N ALA A 365 5.69 10.00 -22.89
CA ALA A 365 5.83 8.56 -22.99
C ALA A 365 7.29 8.17 -22.68
N PHE A 366 7.47 7.08 -21.96
CA PHE A 366 8.78 6.52 -21.66
C PHE A 366 8.72 5.00 -21.64
N GLN A 367 9.71 4.37 -22.26
CA GLN A 367 10.01 2.97 -22.08
C GLN A 367 11.51 2.76 -21.94
N GLY A 368 11.92 2.22 -20.80
CA GLY A 368 13.33 1.95 -20.60
C GLY A 368 13.63 1.39 -19.23
N ILE A 369 14.92 1.18 -18.98
CA ILE A 369 15.43 0.78 -17.67
C ILE A 369 15.71 2.05 -16.89
N ARG A 370 15.18 2.14 -15.67
CA ARG A 370 15.56 3.18 -14.71
C ARG A 370 16.04 2.58 -13.41
N CYS A 371 16.83 3.34 -12.67
CA CYS A 371 17.23 2.98 -11.32
C CYS A 371 16.18 3.48 -10.31
N PHE A 372 15.78 2.58 -9.42
CA PHE A 372 15.05 2.87 -8.18
C PHE A 372 16.08 2.94 -7.05
N GLY A 373 16.18 4.09 -6.37
CA GLY A 373 17.23 4.33 -5.39
C GLY A 373 18.62 4.45 -6.04
N GLU A 374 19.54 3.59 -5.63
CA GLU A 374 20.94 3.58 -6.05
C GLU A 374 21.30 2.39 -6.96
N ASN A 375 20.82 1.18 -6.65
CA ASN A 375 21.28 -0.05 -7.33
C ASN A 375 20.17 -0.91 -7.97
N ASN A 376 18.91 -0.47 -7.93
CA ASN A 376 17.79 -1.31 -8.39
C ASN A 376 17.33 -0.91 -9.80
N TRP A 377 17.95 -1.50 -10.81
CA TRP A 377 17.67 -1.23 -12.22
C TRP A 377 16.54 -2.11 -12.75
N HIS A 378 15.42 -1.49 -13.11
CA HIS A 378 14.26 -2.21 -13.62
C HIS A 378 13.63 -1.53 -14.82
N GLU A 379 13.06 -2.35 -15.70
CA GLU A 379 12.32 -1.88 -16.86
C GLU A 379 10.95 -1.35 -16.44
N VAL A 380 10.65 -0.14 -16.92
CA VAL A 380 9.41 0.59 -16.68
C VAL A 380 8.86 1.10 -18.01
N ALA A 381 7.54 1.30 -18.05
CA ALA A 381 6.86 1.87 -19.20
C ALA A 381 5.72 2.74 -18.69
N TYR A 382 5.74 4.04 -18.98
CA TYR A 382 4.72 4.98 -18.53
C TYR A 382 4.30 5.96 -19.62
N CYS A 383 3.05 6.42 -19.51
CA CYS A 383 2.50 7.51 -20.29
C CYS A 383 1.67 8.42 -19.39
N GLY A 384 1.75 9.73 -19.58
CA GLY A 384 1.03 10.65 -18.71
C GLY A 384 1.06 12.11 -19.14
N VAL A 385 0.14 12.89 -18.57
CA VAL A 385 0.15 14.35 -18.62
C VAL A 385 0.66 14.85 -17.28
N VAL A 386 1.71 15.67 -17.29
CA VAL A 386 2.42 16.12 -16.08
C VAL A 386 2.63 17.62 -16.10
N LEU A 387 2.41 18.29 -14.97
CA LEU A 387 2.76 19.70 -14.77
C LEU A 387 4.28 19.84 -14.63
N CYS A 388 4.90 20.72 -15.40
CA CYS A 388 6.35 20.96 -15.36
C CYS A 388 6.67 22.46 -15.28
N MET A 389 7.74 22.77 -14.54
CA MET A 389 8.39 24.07 -14.48
C MET A 389 9.74 23.97 -15.20
N GLY A 390 9.82 24.45 -16.44
CA GLY A 390 10.96 24.15 -17.32
C GLY A 390 11.09 22.64 -17.54
N ASP A 391 12.26 22.07 -17.20
CA ASP A 391 12.53 20.63 -17.27
C ASP A 391 12.24 19.87 -15.97
N HIS A 392 11.88 20.58 -14.90
CA HIS A 392 11.53 19.96 -13.62
C HIS A 392 10.02 19.72 -13.54
N CYS A 393 9.61 18.46 -13.51
CA CYS A 393 8.20 18.09 -13.47
C CYS A 393 7.69 17.76 -12.05
N ALA A 394 6.36 17.88 -11.89
CA ALA A 394 5.60 17.65 -10.67
C ALA A 394 6.03 18.47 -9.44
N LYS A 395 6.54 19.69 -9.68
CA LYS A 395 6.71 20.69 -8.63
C LYS A 395 5.37 21.37 -8.34
N LYS A 396 5.05 21.51 -7.05
CA LYS A 396 3.89 22.28 -6.60
C LYS A 396 3.98 23.73 -7.10
N PRO A 397 2.98 24.26 -7.81
CA PRO A 397 3.01 25.64 -8.25
C PRO A 397 2.78 26.62 -7.08
N PRO A 398 3.26 27.86 -7.20
CA PRO A 398 3.05 28.88 -6.17
C PRO A 398 1.54 29.17 -6.00
N ASN A 399 1.13 29.42 -4.75
CA ASN A 399 -0.24 29.79 -4.39
C ASN A 399 -1.33 28.81 -4.86
N ASP A 400 -0.98 27.54 -5.11
CA ASP A 400 -1.88 26.53 -5.70
C ASP A 400 -2.54 27.00 -7.01
N GLN A 401 -1.79 27.74 -7.83
CA GLN A 401 -2.25 28.24 -9.13
C GLN A 401 -1.76 27.35 -10.27
N TYR A 402 -2.68 26.84 -11.08
CA TYR A 402 -2.38 25.88 -12.15
C TYR A 402 -2.67 26.50 -13.51
N PRO A 403 -1.88 26.19 -14.56
CA PRO A 403 -2.03 26.88 -15.85
C PRO A 403 -3.28 26.41 -16.62
N LEU A 404 -3.71 25.17 -16.42
CA LEU A 404 -4.85 24.58 -17.14
C LEU A 404 -5.86 23.95 -16.18
N ILE A 405 -7.13 24.04 -16.56
CA ILE A 405 -8.25 23.33 -15.95
C ILE A 405 -8.73 22.27 -16.96
N PHE A 406 -8.70 20.99 -16.57
CA PHE A 406 -9.04 19.87 -17.45
C PHE A 406 -10.49 19.44 -17.32
N ASP A 407 -11.12 19.20 -18.47
CA ASP A 407 -12.45 18.59 -18.56
C ASP A 407 -12.39 17.14 -19.05
N GLU A 408 -11.35 16.80 -19.82
CA GLU A 408 -11.11 15.46 -20.33
C GLU A 408 -9.60 15.23 -20.48
N ILE A 409 -9.14 14.05 -20.08
CA ILE A 409 -7.83 13.50 -20.43
C ILE A 409 -8.08 12.03 -20.77
N LYS A 410 -7.56 11.56 -21.89
CA LYS A 410 -7.61 10.16 -22.29
C LYS A 410 -6.21 9.76 -22.76
N ILE A 411 -5.74 8.63 -22.25
CA ILE A 411 -4.46 8.01 -22.60
C ILE A 411 -4.78 6.61 -23.11
N GLU A 412 -4.32 6.29 -24.31
CA GLU A 412 -4.46 4.97 -24.91
C GLU A 412 -3.11 4.52 -25.44
N GLY A 413 -2.76 3.26 -25.25
CA GLY A 413 -1.51 2.71 -25.78
C GLY A 413 -1.43 1.20 -25.66
N LEU A 414 -0.38 0.64 -26.26
CA LEU A 414 -0.13 -0.80 -26.30
C LEU A 414 1.15 -1.12 -25.52
N TRP A 415 1.01 -1.75 -24.35
CA TRP A 415 2.14 -2.18 -23.52
C TRP A 415 2.56 -3.59 -23.92
N LYS A 416 3.73 -3.71 -24.55
CA LYS A 416 4.30 -5.02 -24.94
C LYS A 416 4.90 -5.75 -23.73
N GLY A 417 4.81 -7.07 -23.74
CA GLY A 417 5.36 -7.98 -22.74
C GLY A 417 4.31 -8.87 -22.08
N LYS A 418 4.55 -10.20 -22.12
CA LYS A 418 3.66 -11.22 -21.53
C LYS A 418 3.40 -11.01 -20.03
N GLU A 419 4.40 -10.51 -19.34
CA GLU A 419 4.37 -10.27 -17.89
C GLU A 419 4.23 -8.79 -17.55
N ALA A 420 3.91 -7.89 -18.49
CA ALA A 420 3.80 -6.47 -18.17
C ALA A 420 2.64 -6.17 -17.19
N PHE A 421 2.88 -5.35 -16.18
CA PHE A 421 1.89 -4.84 -15.22
C PHE A 421 1.70 -3.35 -15.43
N GLN A 422 0.45 -2.86 -15.36
CA GLN A 422 0.12 -1.45 -15.47
C GLN A 422 -0.87 -1.06 -14.39
N MET A 423 -0.72 0.14 -13.86
CA MET A 423 -1.62 0.73 -12.88
C MET A 423 -1.93 2.20 -13.21
N PRO A 424 -3.14 2.67 -12.92
CA PRO A 424 -3.45 4.09 -13.01
C PRO A 424 -2.70 4.86 -11.93
N THR A 425 -2.30 6.08 -12.25
CA THR A 425 -1.64 6.98 -11.31
C THR A 425 -2.12 8.41 -11.54
N THR A 426 -2.48 9.09 -10.45
CA THR A 426 -2.96 10.48 -10.48
C THR A 426 -2.37 11.22 -9.31
N LEU A 427 -1.96 12.47 -9.50
CA LEU A 427 -1.47 13.33 -8.44
C LEU A 427 -2.16 14.67 -8.52
N VAL A 428 -2.66 15.14 -7.38
CA VAL A 428 -3.25 16.46 -7.19
C VAL A 428 -2.73 17.05 -5.89
N TYR A 429 -2.95 18.34 -5.67
CA TYR A 429 -2.96 18.88 -4.32
C TYR A 429 -4.38 19.25 -3.90
N LYS A 430 -4.82 18.77 -2.74
CA LYS A 430 -6.13 19.12 -2.16
C LYS A 430 -5.94 19.92 -0.90
N LYS A 431 -6.88 20.83 -0.65
CA LYS A 431 -6.91 21.62 0.57
C LYS A 431 -7.55 20.82 1.71
N ASP A 432 -6.89 20.78 2.86
CA ASP A 432 -7.47 20.28 4.11
C ASP A 432 -8.46 21.29 4.71
N ASP A 433 -9.10 20.93 5.82
CA ASP A 433 -10.08 21.78 6.53
C ASP A 433 -9.49 23.11 7.02
N ASN A 434 -8.16 23.19 7.13
CA ASN A 434 -7.42 24.38 7.52
C ASN A 434 -6.82 25.11 6.30
N ASN A 435 -7.30 24.80 5.09
CA ASN A 435 -6.88 25.40 3.82
C ASN A 435 -5.39 25.13 3.48
N HIS A 436 -4.75 24.12 4.08
CA HIS A 436 -3.42 23.65 3.70
C HIS A 436 -3.51 22.73 2.50
N SER A 437 -2.68 22.98 1.49
CA SER A 437 -2.65 22.19 0.26
C SER A 437 -1.69 21.01 0.40
N LEU A 438 -2.26 19.80 0.51
CA LEU A 438 -1.59 18.53 0.74
C LEU A 438 -1.61 17.68 -0.52
N MET A 439 -0.55 16.90 -0.70
CA MET A 439 -0.45 15.92 -1.78
C MET A 439 -1.53 14.84 -1.63
N ASP A 440 -2.29 14.60 -2.69
CA ASP A 440 -3.36 13.61 -2.72
C ASP A 440 -3.52 13.06 -4.16
N ILE A 441 -4.44 12.12 -4.35
CA ILE A 441 -4.81 11.53 -5.63
C ILE A 441 -6.28 11.81 -5.96
N LEU A 442 -6.69 11.56 -7.19
CA LEU A 442 -8.11 11.58 -7.58
C LEU A 442 -8.82 10.35 -7.00
N ASP A 443 -10.07 10.53 -6.58
CA ASP A 443 -10.92 9.39 -6.21
C ASP A 443 -11.24 8.53 -7.44
N ASN A 444 -11.43 7.23 -7.22
CA ASN A 444 -11.62 6.26 -8.29
C ASN A 444 -12.82 6.58 -9.20
N ASP A 445 -13.87 7.23 -8.69
CA ASP A 445 -15.05 7.62 -9.48
C ASP A 445 -14.74 8.77 -10.47
N ASN A 446 -13.59 9.44 -10.34
CA ASN A 446 -13.19 10.53 -11.21
C ASN A 446 -12.50 10.06 -12.49
N PHE A 447 -12.14 8.79 -12.61
CA PHE A 447 -11.48 8.24 -13.79
C PHE A 447 -11.86 6.76 -14.02
N VAL A 448 -11.58 6.26 -15.22
CA VAL A 448 -11.65 4.82 -15.51
C VAL A 448 -10.33 4.36 -16.08
N PHE A 449 -9.87 3.19 -15.66
CA PHE A 449 -8.69 2.53 -16.18
C PHE A 449 -9.03 1.11 -16.62
N LYS A 450 -8.52 0.71 -17.78
CA LYS A 450 -8.65 -0.65 -18.32
C LYS A 450 -7.29 -1.11 -18.84
N SER A 451 -6.94 -2.35 -18.53
CA SER A 451 -5.82 -3.07 -19.13
C SER A 451 -6.31 -4.44 -19.53
N GLU A 452 -6.33 -4.71 -20.83
CA GLU A 452 -6.85 -5.94 -21.42
C GLU A 452 -5.76 -6.60 -22.25
N ARG A 453 -5.46 -7.87 -21.98
CA ARG A 453 -4.45 -8.61 -22.75
C ARG A 453 -4.92 -8.82 -24.18
N THR A 454 -4.00 -8.66 -25.13
CA THR A 454 -4.26 -9.00 -26.53
C THR A 454 -4.45 -10.50 -26.70
N GLN A 455 -5.05 -10.90 -27.82
CA GLN A 455 -5.10 -12.31 -28.22
C GLN A 455 -3.66 -12.87 -28.28
N GLY A 456 -3.38 -13.94 -27.56
CA GLY A 456 -2.03 -14.51 -27.39
C GLY A 456 -1.23 -13.98 -26.19
N GLY A 457 -1.71 -12.93 -25.50
CA GLY A 457 -1.16 -12.45 -24.23
C GLY A 457 0.17 -11.71 -24.33
N GLU A 458 0.66 -11.40 -25.52
CA GLU A 458 1.98 -10.78 -25.73
C GLU A 458 2.02 -9.28 -25.43
N ALA A 459 0.87 -8.64 -25.37
CA ALA A 459 0.73 -7.22 -25.04
C ALA A 459 -0.55 -6.96 -24.24
N ALA A 460 -0.70 -5.74 -23.75
CA ALA A 460 -1.91 -5.23 -23.13
C ALA A 460 -2.37 -3.94 -23.83
N ASN A 461 -3.62 -3.91 -24.26
CA ASN A 461 -4.31 -2.69 -24.64
C ASN A 461 -4.68 -1.96 -23.35
N VAL A 462 -4.14 -0.76 -23.16
CA VAL A 462 -4.35 0.01 -21.95
C VAL A 462 -5.02 1.33 -22.28
N SER A 463 -6.03 1.68 -21.50
CA SER A 463 -6.70 2.97 -21.59
C SER A 463 -6.95 3.54 -20.20
N MET A 464 -6.81 4.86 -20.09
CA MET A 464 -7.16 5.61 -18.89
C MET A 464 -7.88 6.89 -19.30
N LYS A 465 -9.04 7.16 -18.71
CA LYS A 465 -9.86 8.33 -19.05
C LYS A 465 -10.33 9.06 -17.79
N LEU A 466 -10.09 10.36 -17.75
CA LEU A 466 -10.66 11.27 -16.76
C LEU A 466 -12.16 11.46 -17.06
N LEU A 467 -12.99 11.23 -16.05
CA LEU A 467 -14.44 11.36 -16.10
C LEU A 467 -14.91 12.68 -15.47
N LYS A 468 -14.22 13.12 -14.41
CA LYS A 468 -14.56 14.36 -13.70
C LYS A 468 -14.07 15.58 -14.49
N LYS A 469 -14.99 16.53 -14.69
CA LYS A 469 -14.72 17.82 -15.32
C LYS A 469 -14.18 18.85 -14.32
N ASN A 470 -13.66 19.97 -14.82
CA ASN A 470 -13.16 21.08 -14.01
C ASN A 470 -12.05 20.70 -13.01
N ILE A 471 -11.11 19.84 -13.41
CA ILE A 471 -9.94 19.53 -12.57
C ILE A 471 -8.89 20.63 -12.77
N GLY A 472 -8.80 21.55 -11.81
CA GLY A 472 -7.89 22.70 -11.82
C GLY A 472 -6.67 22.59 -10.91
N ASN A 473 -6.40 21.42 -10.33
CA ASN A 473 -5.33 21.19 -9.35
C ASN A 473 -4.47 19.94 -9.68
N LEU A 474 -4.41 19.58 -10.96
CA LEU A 474 -3.71 18.39 -11.44
C LEU A 474 -2.20 18.59 -11.42
N ILE A 475 -1.47 17.60 -10.94
CA ILE A 475 -0.01 17.52 -11.06
C ILE A 475 0.37 16.46 -12.08
N SER A 476 -0.27 15.29 -12.00
CA SER A 476 -0.07 14.23 -12.98
C SER A 476 -1.32 13.38 -13.17
N PHE A 477 -1.51 12.88 -14.39
CA PHE A 477 -2.50 11.88 -14.76
C PHE A 477 -1.86 10.92 -15.74
N GLY A 478 -1.74 9.64 -15.39
CA GLY A 478 -0.98 8.72 -16.21
C GLY A 478 -1.19 7.25 -15.88
N VAL A 479 -0.58 6.42 -16.71
CA VAL A 479 -0.44 4.98 -16.51
C VAL A 479 1.03 4.72 -16.23
N TYR A 480 1.31 4.06 -15.12
CA TYR A 480 2.65 3.59 -14.78
C TYR A 480 2.69 2.07 -14.87
N GLY A 481 3.73 1.54 -15.52
CA GLY A 481 3.87 0.10 -15.71
C GLY A 481 5.27 -0.43 -15.49
N ARG A 482 5.33 -1.73 -15.27
CA ARG A 482 6.53 -2.54 -15.15
C ARG A 482 6.51 -3.63 -16.21
N VAL A 483 7.65 -3.88 -16.83
CA VAL A 483 7.84 -5.04 -17.69
C VAL A 483 8.77 -5.99 -16.94
N PHE A 484 8.25 -7.14 -16.53
CA PHE A 484 9.05 -8.15 -15.82
C PHE A 484 9.85 -8.96 -16.84
N LYS A 485 11.11 -9.23 -16.51
CA LYS A 485 12.01 -10.08 -17.29
C LYS A 485 11.90 -11.52 -16.85
#